data_AF-A0A2A6LM90-F1
#
_entry.id   AF-A0A2A6LM90-F1
#
_cell.length_a   1.000
_cell.length_b   1.000
_cell.length_c   1.000
_cell.angle_alpha   90.00
_cell.angle_beta   90.00
_cell.angle_gamma   90.00
#
_symmetry.space_group_name_H-M   'P 1'
#
loop_
_entity.id
_entity.type
_entity.pdbx_description
1 polymer ?
#
loop_
_entity_poly.entity_id
_entity_poly.type
_entity_poly.pdbx_seq_one_letter_code
_entity_poly.pdbx_strand_id
1 'polypeptide(L)'
;MSGVIASSGLIASTKIVGLTKHTKHPHVPSPVAPNFTAPAACTDLSFQPLALAAAVARTATTWDGAPKELLDGLQQSALVELETLLEDGSTFALKSYFKFLADTAGSQFAAKVGAGITHLYMEALGYEWRANAVCLSSSLDPHADFIYDGGNAAGHGVVLAEAHGSFAKDVTAGKITSAARRKYKKQVKPYIAETSIFGEVIHGYSIAFGTKPTVAGSFLSVSETRISKPRKKSGAAPPGPKEGERPEGAPTQIVLSTHRSNFMLMGVPEVVDWIDWLRATDDVAPKREPVPLLRLQYAGRIYLTSVPWVQRSGAPPWWIEEFFDHPYWWRMARHPHVRASQRQAAGLAWFAIEEKGGTEFLNGLSAVIRSGRRQMPSSFVLPTFDPVGFGFLDGDRVAPDVRDEGDRSYNYTQFRDGLALLGDPFRGRARDVVLWSAEGGVSLGQ
;
A
#
# COMPACT_ATOMS: atom_id res chain seq x y z
N MET A 1 -3.15 37.72 34.48
CA MET A 1 -2.66 36.47 35.07
C MET A 1 -1.65 35.86 34.11
N SER A 2 -0.35 36.13 34.35
CA SER A 2 0.74 35.53 33.58
C SER A 2 1.03 34.15 34.17
N GLY A 3 0.39 33.13 33.61
CA GLY A 3 0.68 31.74 33.92
C GLY A 3 1.79 31.25 33.02
N VAL A 4 2.89 30.83 33.64
CA VAL A 4 3.94 30.02 33.01
C VAL A 4 3.27 28.88 32.26
N ILE A 5 3.46 28.79 30.94
CA ILE A 5 3.09 27.62 30.15
C ILE A 5 4.02 26.51 30.61
N ALA A 6 3.58 25.76 31.61
CA ALA A 6 4.20 24.49 31.96
C ALA A 6 4.03 23.59 30.72
N SER A 7 5.14 23.33 30.04
CA SER A 7 5.26 22.24 29.08
C SER A 7 4.83 20.96 29.80
N SER A 8 3.57 20.57 29.56
CA SER A 8 2.99 19.36 30.14
C SER A 8 3.82 18.17 29.68
N GLY A 9 4.12 17.29 30.64
CA GLY A 9 5.00 16.14 30.44
C GLY A 9 4.58 15.34 29.21
N LEU A 10 5.55 15.14 28.31
CA LEU A 10 5.47 14.25 27.16
C LEU A 10 4.86 12.93 27.64
N ILE A 11 3.67 12.58 27.14
CA ILE A 11 3.19 11.21 27.28
C ILE A 11 4.14 10.38 26.43
N ALA A 12 5.10 9.72 27.09
CA ALA A 12 6.14 8.92 26.43
C ALA A 12 5.84 7.43 26.51
N SER A 13 4.91 7.03 27.39
CA SER A 13 4.64 5.63 27.66
C SER A 13 3.80 5.01 26.55
N THR A 14 4.25 3.86 26.06
CA THR A 14 3.47 3.02 25.16
C THR A 14 2.19 2.56 25.84
N LYS A 15 1.04 2.83 25.21
CA LYS A 15 -0.26 2.33 25.67
C LYS A 15 -0.51 0.93 25.13
N ILE A 16 -1.10 0.07 25.96
CA ILE A 16 -1.54 -1.28 25.58
C ILE A 16 -3.05 -1.39 25.79
N VAL A 17 -3.76 -1.80 24.75
CA VAL A 17 -5.21 -2.01 24.75
C VAL A 17 -5.51 -3.43 24.31
N GLY A 18 -5.99 -4.25 25.24
CA GLY A 18 -6.37 -5.63 24.96
C GLY A 18 -7.75 -5.76 24.29
N LEU A 19 -7.86 -6.69 23.35
CA LEU A 19 -9.09 -7.04 22.66
C LEU A 19 -10.07 -7.70 23.64
N THR A 20 -11.11 -6.98 24.01
CA THR A 20 -12.14 -7.44 24.94
C THR A 20 -13.07 -8.47 24.29
N LYS A 21 -13.46 -8.25 23.03
CA LYS A 21 -14.34 -9.17 22.32
C LYS A 21 -14.12 -9.12 20.82
N HIS A 22 -14.09 -10.31 20.22
CA HIS A 22 -14.12 -10.50 18.77
C HIS A 22 -15.40 -11.23 18.36
N THR A 23 -16.14 -10.69 17.38
CA THR A 23 -17.36 -11.29 16.83
C THR A 23 -17.28 -11.37 15.30
N LYS A 24 -17.51 -12.55 14.72
CA LYS A 24 -17.60 -12.72 13.26
C LYS A 24 -19.07 -12.84 12.83
N HIS A 25 -19.48 -12.11 11.81
CA HIS A 25 -20.86 -12.05 11.33
C HIS A 25 -21.02 -12.73 9.97
N PRO A 26 -22.03 -13.58 9.78
CA PRO A 26 -22.26 -14.21 8.48
C PRO A 26 -22.67 -13.19 7.41
N HIS A 27 -22.16 -13.42 6.20
CA HIS A 27 -22.52 -12.71 4.97
C HIS A 27 -22.77 -13.73 3.83
N VAL A 28 -23.58 -13.36 2.84
CA VAL A 28 -23.84 -14.15 1.63
C VAL A 28 -23.81 -13.19 0.43
N PRO A 29 -22.96 -13.43 -0.59
CA PRO A 29 -21.95 -14.49 -0.68
C PRO A 29 -20.81 -14.32 0.34
N SER A 30 -20.14 -15.41 0.71
CA SER A 30 -18.93 -15.36 1.55
C SER A 30 -17.99 -16.54 1.25
N PRO A 31 -16.70 -16.29 0.94
CA PRO A 31 -16.12 -14.95 0.76
C PRO A 31 -16.69 -14.24 -0.49
N VAL A 32 -16.64 -12.91 -0.49
CA VAL A 32 -16.97 -12.10 -1.68
C VAL A 32 -15.88 -12.31 -2.74
N ALA A 33 -14.62 -12.02 -2.38
CA ALA A 33 -13.47 -12.33 -3.22
C ALA A 33 -12.96 -13.77 -2.99
N PRO A 34 -12.86 -14.62 -4.02
CA PRO A 34 -12.23 -15.93 -3.91
C PRO A 34 -10.79 -15.82 -3.38
N ASN A 35 -10.38 -16.78 -2.54
CA ASN A 35 -9.05 -16.88 -1.93
C ASN A 35 -8.66 -15.77 -0.94
N PHE A 36 -9.47 -14.73 -0.76
CA PHE A 36 -9.25 -13.74 0.30
C PHE A 36 -9.31 -14.40 1.68
N THR A 37 -8.31 -14.10 2.51
CA THR A 37 -8.26 -14.52 3.91
C THR A 37 -8.01 -13.31 4.79
N ALA A 38 -8.98 -12.97 5.64
CA ALA A 38 -8.82 -11.89 6.62
C ALA A 38 -7.67 -12.23 7.61
N PRO A 39 -6.81 -11.25 7.96
CA PRO A 39 -5.78 -11.41 8.98
C PRO A 39 -6.35 -11.89 10.33
N ALA A 40 -5.50 -12.50 11.15
CA ALA A 40 -5.87 -12.82 12.53
C ALA A 40 -6.14 -11.52 13.30
N ALA A 41 -7.14 -11.54 14.18
CA ALA A 41 -7.46 -10.37 15.00
C ALA A 41 -6.28 -10.01 15.90
N CYS A 42 -5.89 -8.74 15.91
CA CYS A 42 -4.92 -8.20 16.86
C CYS A 42 -5.49 -8.31 18.28
N THR A 43 -4.81 -9.08 19.14
CA THR A 43 -5.24 -9.35 20.53
C THR A 43 -4.83 -8.23 21.47
N ASP A 44 -3.69 -7.58 21.22
CA ASP A 44 -3.16 -6.51 22.04
C ASP A 44 -2.64 -5.40 21.12
N LEU A 45 -3.34 -4.26 21.15
CA LEU A 45 -2.96 -3.08 20.37
C LEU A 45 -2.00 -2.23 21.19
N SER A 46 -0.78 -2.08 20.70
CA SER A 46 0.30 -1.30 21.33
C SER A 46 0.59 -0.06 20.50
N PHE A 47 0.59 1.13 21.11
CA PHE A 47 0.84 2.37 20.38
C PHE A 47 1.43 3.46 21.27
N GLN A 48 2.17 4.37 20.64
CA GLN A 48 2.62 5.60 21.26
C GLN A 48 1.58 6.71 21.11
N PRO A 49 1.50 7.69 22.01
CA PRO A 49 0.60 8.83 21.89
C PRO A 49 0.78 9.62 20.60
N LEU A 50 2.04 9.74 20.13
CA LEU A 50 2.34 10.36 18.84
C LEU A 50 1.71 9.59 17.66
N ALA A 51 1.70 8.26 17.72
CA ALA A 51 1.06 7.42 16.71
C ALA A 51 -0.47 7.58 16.76
N LEU A 52 -1.06 7.66 17.96
CA LEU A 52 -2.49 7.95 18.11
C LEU A 52 -2.85 9.34 17.57
N ALA A 53 -2.03 10.36 17.82
CA ALA A 53 -2.22 11.70 17.27
C ALA A 53 -2.16 11.70 15.73
N ALA A 54 -1.18 11.00 15.15
CA ALA A 54 -1.07 10.84 13.70
C ALA A 54 -2.28 10.09 13.11
N ALA A 55 -2.77 9.06 13.80
CA ALA A 55 -3.96 8.32 13.41
C ALA A 55 -5.24 9.17 13.46
N VAL A 56 -5.40 10.00 14.49
CA VAL A 56 -6.49 10.98 14.59
C VAL A 56 -6.40 11.99 13.46
N ALA A 57 -5.20 12.49 13.14
CA ALA A 57 -4.99 13.42 12.05
C ALA A 57 -5.34 12.80 10.70
N ARG A 58 -4.90 11.56 10.44
CA ARG A 58 -5.19 10.81 9.22
C ARG A 58 -6.69 10.58 9.03
N THR A 59 -7.38 10.15 10.08
CA THR A 59 -8.82 9.86 10.02
C THR A 59 -9.71 11.10 10.01
N ALA A 60 -9.14 12.28 10.26
CA ALA A 60 -9.83 13.55 10.08
C ALA A 60 -9.84 14.06 8.63
N THR A 61 -9.03 13.47 7.74
CA THR A 61 -9.00 13.85 6.32
C THR A 61 -9.92 12.96 5.49
N THR A 62 -10.30 13.44 4.31
CA THR A 62 -11.22 12.74 3.41
C THR A 62 -10.52 11.74 2.50
N TRP A 63 -9.24 11.95 2.20
CA TRP A 63 -8.43 11.14 1.26
C TRP A 63 -6.97 11.02 1.72
N ASP A 64 -6.30 9.96 1.26
CA ASP A 64 -4.87 9.63 1.48
C ASP A 64 -3.90 10.71 0.98
N GLY A 65 -4.28 11.46 -0.05
CA GLY A 65 -3.51 12.58 -0.61
C GLY A 65 -3.53 13.89 0.18
N ALA A 66 -3.92 13.88 1.46
CA ALA A 66 -3.91 15.10 2.28
C ALA A 66 -2.48 15.69 2.37
N PRO A 67 -2.29 17.01 2.15
CA PRO A 67 -0.97 17.64 2.21
C PRO A 67 -0.30 17.41 3.56
N LYS A 68 1.03 17.27 3.54
CA LYS A 68 1.82 17.00 4.74
C LYS A 68 1.63 18.10 5.79
N GLU A 69 1.58 19.36 5.37
CA GLU A 69 1.42 20.52 6.25
C GLU A 69 0.09 20.48 7.02
N LEU A 70 -0.98 20.01 6.37
CA LEU A 70 -2.28 19.83 7.01
C LEU A 70 -2.23 18.69 8.02
N LEU A 71 -1.63 17.55 7.65
CA LEU A 71 -1.50 16.39 8.53
C LEU A 71 -0.64 16.72 9.75
N ASP A 72 0.49 17.41 9.57
CA ASP A 72 1.36 17.86 10.66
C ASP A 72 0.60 18.79 11.63
N GLY A 73 -0.17 19.75 11.09
CA GLY A 73 -0.98 20.66 11.91
C GLY A 73 -2.08 19.96 12.70
N LEU A 74 -2.81 19.04 12.05
CA LEU A 74 -3.84 18.23 12.70
C LEU A 74 -3.25 17.29 13.75
N GLN A 75 -2.10 16.67 13.46
CA GLN A 75 -1.40 15.80 14.39
C GLN A 75 -0.93 16.59 15.61
N GLN A 76 -0.35 17.77 15.43
CA GLN A 76 0.09 18.60 16.56
C GLN A 76 -1.11 19.04 17.42
N SER A 77 -2.23 19.40 16.80
CA SER A 77 -3.46 19.74 17.52
C SER A 77 -4.01 18.55 18.31
N ALA A 78 -4.07 17.36 17.69
CA ALA A 78 -4.51 16.14 18.34
C ALA A 78 -3.57 15.75 19.49
N LEU A 79 -2.25 15.89 19.31
CA LEU A 79 -1.26 15.56 20.33
C LEU A 79 -1.46 16.41 21.58
N VAL A 80 -1.63 17.74 21.45
CA VAL A 80 -1.88 18.63 22.58
C VAL A 80 -3.17 18.25 23.31
N GLU A 81 -4.24 17.91 22.58
CA GLU A 81 -5.51 17.47 23.15
C GLU A 81 -5.35 16.15 23.92
N LEU A 82 -4.64 15.18 23.34
CA LEU A 82 -4.33 13.88 23.96
C LEU A 82 -3.46 14.06 25.22
N GLU A 83 -2.40 14.87 25.16
CA GLU A 83 -1.51 15.17 26.29
C GLU A 83 -2.27 15.83 27.44
N THR A 84 -3.26 16.66 27.13
CA THR A 84 -4.08 17.35 28.12
C THR A 84 -5.09 16.40 28.80
N LEU A 85 -5.62 15.41 28.07
CA LEU A 85 -6.78 14.63 28.50
C LEU A 85 -6.48 13.17 28.83
N LEU A 86 -5.31 12.64 28.44
CA LEU A 86 -4.89 11.27 28.75
C LEU A 86 -3.86 11.25 29.88
N GLU A 87 -4.00 10.29 30.79
CA GLU A 87 -2.95 10.00 31.78
C GLU A 87 -1.74 9.37 31.10
N ASP A 88 -0.54 9.59 31.64
CA ASP A 88 0.65 8.84 31.21
C ASP A 88 0.68 7.43 31.84
N GLY A 89 1.45 6.52 31.25
CA GLY A 89 1.60 5.13 31.69
C GLY A 89 1.13 4.11 30.64
N SER A 90 1.23 2.81 30.92
CA SER A 90 0.92 1.76 29.94
C SER A 90 -0.56 1.47 29.74
N THR A 91 -1.39 1.79 30.74
CA THR A 91 -2.84 1.62 30.67
C THR A 91 -3.51 2.86 30.09
N PHE A 92 -4.52 2.67 29.24
CA PHE A 92 -5.35 3.78 28.77
C PHE A 92 -6.24 4.32 29.90
N ALA A 93 -6.10 5.60 30.24
CA ALA A 93 -6.89 6.26 31.27
C ALA A 93 -7.04 7.76 30.94
N LEU A 94 -8.17 8.34 31.35
CA LEU A 94 -8.45 9.77 31.16
C LEU A 94 -7.98 10.56 32.39
N LYS A 95 -7.38 11.73 32.16
CA LYS A 95 -7.08 12.70 33.20
C LYS A 95 -8.35 13.21 33.86
N SER A 96 -8.24 13.59 35.13
CA SER A 96 -9.35 14.19 35.88
C SER A 96 -9.95 15.44 35.23
N TYR A 97 -9.22 16.08 34.31
CA TYR A 97 -9.68 17.25 33.54
C TYR A 97 -10.83 16.93 32.58
N PHE A 98 -10.98 15.68 32.14
CA PHE A 98 -12.04 15.28 31.22
C PHE A 98 -13.44 15.62 31.75
N LYS A 99 -13.64 15.60 33.08
CA LYS A 99 -14.93 15.94 33.72
C LYS A 99 -15.37 17.39 33.52
N PHE A 100 -14.46 18.28 33.12
CA PHE A 100 -14.75 19.69 32.88
C PHE A 100 -15.13 19.97 31.41
N LEU A 101 -15.00 18.98 30.52
CA LEU A 101 -15.47 19.12 29.16
C LEU A 101 -17.01 19.09 29.12
N ALA A 102 -17.59 19.94 28.30
CA ALA A 102 -19.00 19.83 27.94
C ALA A 102 -19.26 18.47 27.25
N ASP A 103 -20.47 17.94 27.37
CA ASP A 103 -20.83 16.64 26.79
C ASP A 103 -20.53 16.53 25.30
N THR A 104 -20.72 17.63 24.56
CA THR A 104 -20.38 17.75 23.14
C THR A 104 -18.88 17.61 22.89
N ALA A 105 -18.06 18.34 23.62
CA ALA A 105 -16.60 18.29 23.53
C ALA A 105 -16.05 16.91 23.95
N GLY A 106 -16.58 16.35 25.06
CA GLY A 106 -16.21 15.02 25.52
C GLY A 106 -16.57 13.92 24.50
N SER A 107 -17.74 14.04 23.86
CA SER A 107 -18.17 13.11 22.81
C SER A 107 -17.35 13.25 21.54
N GLN A 108 -17.00 14.48 21.14
CA GLN A 108 -16.10 14.72 19.99
C GLN A 108 -14.71 14.15 20.25
N PHE A 109 -14.15 14.36 21.44
CA PHE A 109 -12.86 13.78 21.81
C PHE A 109 -12.91 12.24 21.78
N ALA A 110 -13.96 11.64 22.35
CA ALA A 110 -14.17 10.20 22.28
C ALA A 110 -14.25 9.68 20.85
N ALA A 111 -14.97 10.39 19.96
CA ALA A 111 -15.09 10.03 18.56
C ALA A 111 -13.74 10.09 17.83
N LYS A 112 -12.95 11.16 18.02
CA LYS A 112 -11.59 11.28 17.47
C LYS A 112 -10.71 10.12 17.90
N VAL A 113 -10.65 9.84 19.21
CA VAL A 113 -9.85 8.72 19.74
C VAL A 113 -10.35 7.39 19.17
N GLY A 114 -11.67 7.17 19.09
CA GLY A 114 -12.25 5.96 18.50
C GLY A 114 -11.84 5.76 17.05
N ALA A 115 -11.83 6.82 16.25
CA ALA A 115 -11.34 6.81 14.87
C ALA A 115 -9.83 6.49 14.80
N GLY A 116 -9.02 7.15 15.62
CA GLY A 116 -7.57 6.88 15.70
C GLY A 116 -7.25 5.44 16.12
N ILE A 117 -7.93 4.90 17.13
CA ILE A 117 -7.78 3.49 17.56
C ILE A 117 -8.21 2.52 16.46
N THR A 118 -9.29 2.84 15.74
CA THR A 118 -9.73 2.05 14.57
C THR A 118 -8.63 2.02 13.52
N HIS A 119 -8.03 3.16 13.21
CA HIS A 119 -6.93 3.24 12.24
C HIS A 119 -5.70 2.44 12.68
N LEU A 120 -5.21 2.64 13.90
CA LEU A 120 -4.09 1.87 14.45
C LEU A 120 -4.37 0.36 14.45
N TYR A 121 -5.61 -0.04 14.74
CA TYR A 121 -5.99 -1.45 14.67
C TYR A 121 -5.93 -1.98 13.23
N MET A 122 -6.43 -1.22 12.26
CA MET A 122 -6.38 -1.60 10.85
C MET A 122 -4.95 -1.67 10.31
N GLU A 123 -4.08 -0.72 10.68
CA GLU A 123 -2.63 -0.77 10.38
C GLU A 123 -1.97 -1.99 11.01
N ALA A 124 -2.33 -2.34 12.26
CA ALA A 124 -1.81 -3.54 12.92
C ALA A 124 -2.25 -4.85 12.24
N LEU A 125 -3.36 -4.84 11.48
CA LEU A 125 -3.77 -5.94 10.61
C LEU A 125 -3.05 -5.93 9.25
N GLY A 126 -2.24 -4.91 8.96
CA GLY A 126 -1.49 -4.73 7.71
C GLY A 126 -2.26 -4.00 6.61
N TYR A 127 -3.38 -3.34 6.93
CA TYR A 127 -4.16 -2.57 5.96
C TYR A 127 -3.70 -1.11 5.88
N GLU A 128 -3.82 -0.52 4.69
CA GLU A 128 -3.46 0.87 4.42
C GLU A 128 -4.71 1.74 4.26
N TRP A 129 -4.72 2.92 4.87
CA TRP A 129 -5.87 3.82 4.81
C TRP A 129 -5.92 4.56 3.47
N ARG A 130 -7.12 4.63 2.89
CA ARG A 130 -7.32 5.23 1.55
C ARG A 130 -8.19 6.46 1.58
N ALA A 131 -9.36 6.34 2.19
CA ALA A 131 -10.31 7.43 2.20
C ALA A 131 -11.34 7.26 3.31
N ASN A 132 -12.07 8.34 3.54
CA ASN A 132 -13.36 8.25 4.17
C ASN A 132 -14.35 7.51 3.24
N ALA A 133 -15.19 6.65 3.80
CA ALA A 133 -16.17 5.86 3.07
C ALA A 133 -17.41 6.66 2.60
N VAL A 134 -17.41 7.99 2.72
CA VAL A 134 -18.40 8.89 2.09
C VAL A 134 -18.56 8.64 0.58
N CYS A 135 -17.56 8.11 -0.13
CA CYS A 135 -17.73 7.74 -1.54
C CYS A 135 -18.76 6.61 -1.78
N LEU A 136 -19.23 5.93 -0.72
CA LEU A 136 -20.34 4.95 -0.76
C LEU A 136 -21.71 5.59 -0.49
N SER A 137 -21.77 6.90 -0.21
CA SER A 137 -22.99 7.60 0.23
C SER A 137 -24.08 7.71 -0.83
N SER A 138 -23.78 7.51 -2.11
CA SER A 138 -24.81 7.43 -3.16
C SER A 138 -25.64 6.13 -3.07
N SER A 139 -25.21 5.14 -2.28
CA SER A 139 -25.84 3.83 -2.22
C SER A 139 -26.86 3.69 -1.08
N LEU A 140 -26.56 4.12 0.17
CA LEU A 140 -27.41 4.01 1.37
C LEU A 140 -26.87 4.95 2.49
N ASP A 141 -27.72 5.39 3.43
CA ASP A 141 -27.35 6.06 4.70
C ASP A 141 -27.91 5.23 5.86
N PRO A 142 -27.11 4.80 6.86
CA PRO A 142 -25.71 5.16 7.13
C PRO A 142 -24.68 4.19 6.57
N HIS A 143 -23.47 4.70 6.32
CA HIS A 143 -22.31 3.96 5.81
C HIS A 143 -21.20 3.84 6.86
N ALA A 144 -20.17 3.05 6.55
CA ALA A 144 -18.96 2.94 7.34
C ALA A 144 -18.14 4.24 7.32
N ASP A 145 -17.24 4.45 8.27
CA ASP A 145 -16.39 5.64 8.31
C ASP A 145 -15.24 5.63 7.28
N PHE A 146 -14.59 4.48 7.06
CA PHE A 146 -13.31 4.41 6.35
C PHE A 146 -13.20 3.27 5.35
N ILE A 147 -12.39 3.49 4.30
CA ILE A 147 -11.97 2.48 3.32
C ILE A 147 -10.46 2.24 3.48
N TYR A 148 -10.11 0.97 3.49
CA TYR A 148 -8.73 0.48 3.52
C TYR A 148 -8.46 -0.46 2.34
N ASP A 149 -7.22 -0.50 1.89
CA ASP A 149 -6.70 -1.51 0.97
C ASP A 149 -5.38 -2.10 1.51
N GLY A 150 -4.55 -2.66 0.63
CA GLY A 150 -3.27 -3.23 1.03
C GLY A 150 -3.40 -4.52 1.85
N GLY A 151 -2.28 -4.97 2.40
CA GLY A 151 -2.19 -6.21 3.17
C GLY A 151 -2.86 -7.39 2.47
N ASN A 152 -3.70 -8.12 3.22
CA ASN A 152 -4.42 -9.27 2.69
C ASN A 152 -5.54 -8.92 1.69
N ALA A 153 -5.94 -7.64 1.58
CA ALA A 153 -6.92 -7.20 0.59
C ALA A 153 -6.28 -6.87 -0.77
N ALA A 154 -4.95 -6.78 -0.84
CA ALA A 154 -4.22 -6.48 -2.06
C ALA A 154 -4.58 -7.47 -3.19
N GLY A 155 -5.08 -6.94 -4.31
CA GLY A 155 -5.50 -7.74 -5.46
C GLY A 155 -6.84 -8.47 -5.30
N HIS A 156 -7.57 -8.25 -4.21
CA HIS A 156 -8.90 -8.79 -3.97
C HIS A 156 -9.99 -7.72 -3.99
N GLY A 157 -9.69 -6.52 -3.47
CA GLY A 157 -10.64 -5.42 -3.36
C GLY A 157 -10.30 -4.52 -2.18
N VAL A 158 -11.31 -3.93 -1.55
CA VAL A 158 -11.15 -3.03 -0.40
C VAL A 158 -11.91 -3.51 0.83
N VAL A 159 -11.54 -2.96 1.98
CA VAL A 159 -12.10 -3.30 3.28
C VAL A 159 -12.70 -2.06 3.91
N LEU A 160 -13.89 -2.21 4.48
CA LEU A 160 -14.51 -1.14 5.27
C LEU A 160 -14.14 -1.22 6.74
N ALA A 161 -13.97 -0.07 7.37
CA ALA A 161 -13.88 0.03 8.82
C ALA A 161 -14.82 1.11 9.34
N GLU A 162 -15.69 0.73 10.27
CA GLU A 162 -16.57 1.61 11.01
C GLU A 162 -16.02 1.84 12.41
N ALA A 163 -15.85 3.11 12.79
CA ALA A 163 -15.29 3.50 14.07
C ALA A 163 -16.37 3.84 15.10
N HIS A 164 -16.03 3.60 16.36
CA HIS A 164 -16.82 4.07 17.49
C HIS A 164 -15.94 4.33 18.70
N GLY A 165 -16.09 5.52 19.28
CA GLY A 165 -15.50 5.88 20.56
C GLY A 165 -16.57 6.27 21.56
N SER A 166 -16.41 5.86 22.82
CA SER A 166 -17.30 6.29 23.91
C SER A 166 -16.58 6.39 25.24
N PHE A 167 -16.66 7.58 25.86
CA PHE A 167 -16.16 7.87 27.20
C PHE A 167 -17.30 8.22 28.17
N ALA A 168 -18.50 7.69 27.94
CA ALA A 168 -19.61 7.91 28.87
C ALA A 168 -19.34 7.24 30.22
N LYS A 169 -19.87 7.83 31.31
CA LYS A 169 -19.65 7.37 32.69
C LYS A 169 -20.10 5.92 32.91
N ASP A 170 -21.08 5.48 32.14
CA ASP A 170 -21.73 4.17 32.22
C ASP A 170 -21.25 3.19 31.13
N VAL A 171 -20.13 3.48 30.46
CA VAL A 171 -19.48 2.59 29.48
C VAL A 171 -19.08 1.28 30.14
N THR A 172 -19.39 0.17 29.48
CA THR A 172 -19.00 -1.18 29.90
C THR A 172 -18.53 -1.97 28.68
N ALA A 173 -17.76 -3.04 28.91
CA ALA A 173 -17.40 -4.01 27.88
C ALA A 173 -18.62 -4.45 27.04
N GLY A 174 -19.73 -4.78 27.71
CA GLY A 174 -20.97 -5.20 27.05
C GLY A 174 -21.59 -4.12 26.16
N LYS A 175 -21.54 -2.84 26.55
CA LYS A 175 -22.02 -1.73 25.72
C LYS A 175 -21.14 -1.51 24.51
N ILE A 176 -19.82 -1.57 24.66
CA ILE A 176 -18.85 -1.44 23.57
C ILE A 176 -18.98 -2.60 22.57
N THR A 177 -19.10 -3.84 23.06
CA THR A 177 -19.40 -5.01 22.22
C THR A 177 -20.73 -4.86 21.48
N SER A 178 -21.77 -4.37 22.15
CA SER A 178 -23.07 -4.14 21.51
C SER A 178 -23.01 -3.04 20.46
N ALA A 179 -22.23 -1.98 20.70
CA ALA A 179 -22.00 -0.91 19.73
C ALA A 179 -21.30 -1.44 18.47
N ALA A 180 -20.19 -2.17 18.60
CA ALA A 180 -19.50 -2.79 17.46
C ALA A 180 -20.44 -3.68 16.64
N ARG A 181 -21.25 -4.52 17.30
CA ARG A 181 -22.20 -5.41 16.61
C ARG A 181 -23.32 -4.65 15.91
N ARG A 182 -23.89 -3.62 16.54
CA ARG A 182 -24.98 -2.81 15.95
C ARG A 182 -24.47 -2.01 14.76
N LYS A 183 -23.33 -1.34 14.91
CA LYS A 183 -22.71 -0.53 13.86
C LYS A 183 -22.28 -1.41 12.68
N TYR A 184 -21.63 -2.55 12.92
CA TYR A 184 -21.35 -3.52 11.85
C TYR A 184 -22.60 -3.85 11.03
N LYS A 185 -23.70 -4.23 11.69
CA LYS A 185 -24.94 -4.61 10.99
C LYS A 185 -25.56 -3.47 10.20
N LYS A 186 -25.45 -2.23 10.68
CA LYS A 186 -26.12 -1.06 10.10
C LYS A 186 -25.28 -0.37 9.01
N GLN A 187 -23.96 -0.33 9.20
CA GLN A 187 -23.06 0.55 8.44
C GLN A 187 -22.00 -0.20 7.63
N VAL A 188 -21.70 -1.45 7.97
CA VAL A 188 -20.65 -2.23 7.28
C VAL A 188 -21.28 -3.32 6.43
N LYS A 189 -22.09 -4.18 7.06
CA LYS A 189 -22.71 -5.35 6.42
C LYS A 189 -23.45 -5.01 5.11
N PRO A 190 -24.24 -3.92 5.03
CA PRO A 190 -24.99 -3.62 3.80
C PRO A 190 -24.11 -3.28 2.60
N TYR A 191 -22.85 -2.91 2.82
CA TYR A 191 -21.93 -2.48 1.76
C TYR A 191 -20.91 -3.55 1.39
N ILE A 192 -20.99 -4.75 1.98
CA ILE A 192 -20.16 -5.87 1.56
C ILE A 192 -20.63 -6.32 0.17
N ALA A 193 -19.70 -6.48 -0.77
CA ALA A 193 -19.89 -6.67 -2.21
C ALA A 193 -20.36 -5.43 -2.99
N GLU A 194 -20.44 -4.25 -2.37
CA GLU A 194 -20.67 -3.00 -3.10
C GLU A 194 -19.37 -2.52 -3.76
N THR A 195 -19.49 -1.84 -4.90
CA THR A 195 -18.32 -1.28 -5.61
C THR A 195 -18.06 0.15 -5.15
N SER A 196 -16.83 0.39 -4.67
CA SER A 196 -16.29 1.73 -4.47
C SER A 196 -15.41 2.13 -5.65
N ILE A 197 -15.03 3.41 -5.72
CA ILE A 197 -14.01 3.90 -6.66
C ILE A 197 -12.63 3.24 -6.50
N PHE A 198 -12.40 2.56 -5.37
CA PHE A 198 -11.16 1.86 -5.05
C PHE A 198 -11.23 0.35 -5.30
N GLY A 199 -12.41 -0.18 -5.64
CA GLY A 199 -12.66 -1.61 -5.83
C GLY A 199 -13.89 -2.11 -5.08
N GLU A 200 -14.20 -3.39 -5.28
CA GLU A 200 -15.28 -4.09 -4.58
C GLU A 200 -14.96 -4.23 -3.09
N VAL A 201 -15.95 -4.00 -2.23
CA VAL A 201 -15.82 -4.18 -0.79
C VAL A 201 -15.89 -5.68 -0.45
N ILE A 202 -14.76 -6.28 -0.14
CA ILE A 202 -14.66 -7.73 0.05
C ILE A 202 -14.86 -8.18 1.50
N HIS A 203 -14.65 -7.26 2.44
CA HIS A 203 -14.68 -7.53 3.88
C HIS A 203 -14.94 -6.23 4.64
N GLY A 204 -15.26 -6.35 5.93
CA GLY A 204 -15.44 -5.16 6.74
C GLY A 204 -15.36 -5.41 8.23
N TYR A 205 -15.02 -4.35 8.95
CA TYR A 205 -14.79 -4.29 10.38
C TYR A 205 -15.65 -3.18 10.99
N SER A 206 -16.15 -3.40 12.19
CA SER A 206 -16.63 -2.35 13.09
C SER A 206 -15.87 -2.47 14.39
N ILE A 207 -15.15 -1.41 14.72
CA ILE A 207 -14.23 -1.34 15.85
C ILE A 207 -14.79 -0.33 16.83
N ALA A 208 -15.08 -0.80 18.03
CA ALA A 208 -15.59 0.01 19.12
C ALA A 208 -14.58 0.07 20.24
N PHE A 209 -14.23 1.30 20.63
CA PHE A 209 -13.35 1.61 21.73
C PHE A 209 -14.12 2.39 22.82
N GLY A 210 -13.81 2.11 24.08
CA GLY A 210 -14.31 2.93 25.16
C GLY A 210 -13.50 2.82 26.43
N THR A 211 -13.57 3.86 27.25
CA THR A 211 -12.98 3.88 28.59
C THR A 211 -13.93 4.60 29.55
N LYS A 212 -13.82 4.30 30.84
CA LYS A 212 -14.56 5.01 31.87
C LYS A 212 -13.74 6.22 32.32
N PRO A 213 -14.31 7.44 32.35
CA PRO A 213 -13.57 8.64 32.75
C PRO A 213 -12.88 8.60 34.11
N THR A 214 -13.36 7.76 35.04
CA THR A 214 -12.90 7.74 36.42
C THR A 214 -12.06 6.49 36.76
N VAL A 215 -11.82 5.60 35.80
CA VAL A 215 -11.17 4.30 36.05
C VAL A 215 -10.15 4.02 34.96
N ALA A 216 -8.94 3.62 35.35
CA ALA A 216 -7.94 3.17 34.40
C ALA A 216 -8.38 1.87 33.71
N GLY A 217 -8.16 1.81 32.41
CA GLY A 217 -8.52 0.66 31.57
C GLY A 217 -9.42 1.07 30.42
N SER A 218 -9.49 0.19 29.43
CA SER A 218 -10.31 0.41 28.23
C SER A 218 -10.91 -0.90 27.76
N PHE A 219 -11.88 -0.77 26.86
CA PHE A 219 -12.55 -1.87 26.19
C PHE A 219 -12.39 -1.68 24.68
N LEU A 220 -11.96 -2.74 24.01
CA LEU A 220 -11.86 -2.81 22.55
C LEU A 220 -12.68 -3.99 22.06
N SER A 221 -13.68 -3.73 21.22
CA SER A 221 -14.50 -4.78 20.63
C SER A 221 -14.51 -4.67 19.11
N VAL A 222 -14.30 -5.80 18.45
CA VAL A 222 -14.25 -5.90 16.99
C VAL A 222 -15.37 -6.81 16.50
N SER A 223 -16.11 -6.32 15.52
CA SER A 223 -17.08 -7.09 14.74
C SER A 223 -16.64 -7.12 13.29
N GLU A 224 -16.42 -8.30 12.71
CA GLU A 224 -15.98 -8.43 11.32
C GLU A 224 -16.86 -9.36 10.50
N THR A 225 -16.71 -9.31 9.18
CA THR A 225 -17.32 -10.28 8.26
C THR A 225 -16.72 -11.68 8.48
N ARG A 226 -17.56 -12.71 8.48
CA ARG A 226 -17.12 -14.11 8.56
C ARG A 226 -16.84 -14.63 7.17
N ILE A 227 -15.61 -15.07 6.93
CA ILE A 227 -15.24 -15.83 5.72
C ILE A 227 -15.61 -17.31 5.92
N SER A 228 -16.51 -17.84 5.10
CA SER A 228 -16.79 -19.29 5.07
C SER A 228 -15.65 -20.02 4.35
N LYS A 229 -15.08 -21.06 4.97
CA LYS A 229 -14.25 -22.00 4.22
C LYS A 229 -15.13 -22.73 3.19
N PRO A 230 -14.70 -22.91 1.94
CA PRO A 230 -15.44 -23.74 0.99
C PRO A 230 -15.55 -25.16 1.56
N ARG A 231 -16.78 -25.68 1.59
CA ARG A 231 -17.05 -27.05 2.04
C ARG A 231 -16.39 -27.99 1.03
N LYS A 232 -15.25 -28.61 1.37
CA LYS A 232 -14.62 -29.67 0.58
C LYS A 232 -15.68 -30.74 0.32
N LYS A 233 -16.26 -30.79 -0.88
CA LYS A 233 -16.91 -32.00 -1.37
C LYS A 233 -15.78 -32.98 -1.67
N SER A 234 -15.58 -33.94 -0.78
CA SER A 234 -14.76 -35.12 -1.04
C SER A 234 -15.30 -35.80 -2.30
N GLY A 235 -14.50 -35.87 -3.37
CA GLY A 235 -14.78 -36.72 -4.53
C GLY A 235 -14.77 -36.08 -5.92
N ALA A 236 -14.52 -34.78 -6.06
CA ALA A 236 -14.27 -34.21 -7.39
C ALA A 236 -12.78 -34.19 -7.68
N ALA A 237 -12.36 -34.92 -8.73
CA ALA A 237 -11.05 -34.80 -9.34
C ALA A 237 -10.73 -33.32 -9.65
N PRO A 238 -9.45 -32.89 -9.62
CA PRO A 238 -9.13 -31.50 -9.90
C PRO A 238 -9.71 -31.14 -11.28
N PRO A 239 -10.45 -30.02 -11.41
CA PRO A 239 -10.83 -29.56 -12.72
C PRO A 239 -9.54 -29.32 -13.49
N GLY A 240 -9.40 -30.00 -14.63
CA GLY A 240 -8.33 -29.71 -15.59
C GLY A 240 -8.35 -28.23 -15.95
N PRO A 241 -7.23 -27.68 -16.42
CA PRO A 241 -7.14 -26.27 -16.78
C PRO A 241 -8.30 -25.93 -17.71
N LYS A 242 -9.14 -24.99 -17.29
CA LYS A 242 -10.13 -24.40 -18.19
C LYS A 242 -9.33 -23.74 -19.32
N GLU A 243 -9.46 -24.29 -20.51
CA GLU A 243 -9.03 -23.62 -21.73
C GLU A 243 -9.72 -22.25 -21.81
N GLY A 244 -8.89 -21.19 -21.84
CA GLY A 244 -9.18 -19.98 -22.57
C GLY A 244 -10.33 -19.10 -22.08
N GLU A 245 -10.30 -18.63 -20.83
CA GLU A 245 -10.83 -17.29 -20.57
C GLU A 245 -9.69 -16.29 -20.82
N ARG A 246 -9.88 -15.45 -21.85
CA ARG A 246 -8.97 -14.34 -22.18
C ARG A 246 -8.78 -13.50 -20.90
N PRO A 247 -7.54 -13.17 -20.49
CA PRO A 247 -7.34 -12.31 -19.34
C PRO A 247 -8.08 -10.99 -19.57
N GLU A 248 -9.04 -10.71 -18.70
CA GLU A 248 -9.78 -9.46 -18.69
C GLU A 248 -8.75 -8.34 -18.44
N GLY A 249 -8.60 -7.42 -19.39
CA GLY A 249 -7.54 -6.43 -19.36
C GLY A 249 -7.71 -5.49 -18.15
N ALA A 250 -6.59 -5.08 -17.56
CA ALA A 250 -6.62 -4.08 -16.49
C ALA A 250 -7.01 -2.71 -17.07
N PRO A 251 -7.81 -1.88 -16.36
CA PRO A 251 -8.19 -0.56 -16.81
C PRO A 251 -6.99 0.28 -17.22
N THR A 252 -7.09 0.92 -18.39
CA THR A 252 -5.95 1.62 -19.00
C THR A 252 -5.32 2.68 -18.10
N GLN A 253 -6.13 3.38 -17.30
CA GLN A 253 -5.61 4.39 -16.36
C GLN A 253 -4.79 3.79 -15.21
N ILE A 254 -5.13 2.58 -14.76
CA ILE A 254 -4.35 1.86 -13.75
C ILE A 254 -3.02 1.43 -14.36
N VAL A 255 -3.06 0.82 -15.55
CA VAL A 255 -1.85 0.36 -16.26
C VAL A 255 -0.90 1.52 -16.56
N LEU A 256 -1.41 2.64 -17.06
CA LEU A 256 -0.61 3.84 -17.27
C LEU A 256 -0.02 4.38 -15.96
N SER A 257 -0.79 4.44 -14.87
CA SER A 257 -0.31 4.98 -13.60
C SER A 257 0.75 4.07 -12.95
N THR A 258 0.53 2.75 -12.97
CA THR A 258 1.48 1.76 -12.48
C THR A 258 2.78 1.84 -13.27
N HIS A 259 2.71 1.79 -14.60
CA HIS A 259 3.92 1.81 -15.41
C HIS A 259 4.58 3.18 -15.47
N ARG A 260 3.85 4.29 -15.27
CA ARG A 260 4.46 5.60 -15.03
C ARG A 260 5.41 5.54 -13.83
N SER A 261 4.97 4.96 -12.71
CA SER A 261 5.81 4.77 -11.52
C SER A 261 6.98 3.83 -11.79
N ASN A 262 6.76 2.74 -12.54
CA ASN A 262 7.82 1.79 -12.88
C ASN A 262 8.92 2.44 -13.71
N PHE A 263 8.57 3.13 -14.80
CA PHE A 263 9.54 3.81 -15.66
C PHE A 263 10.19 5.00 -14.94
N MET A 264 9.50 5.66 -14.00
CA MET A 264 10.11 6.66 -13.12
C MET A 264 11.16 6.04 -12.19
N LEU A 265 10.87 4.89 -11.55
CA LEU A 265 11.81 4.17 -10.68
C LEU A 265 12.99 3.60 -11.46
N MET A 266 12.76 3.18 -12.69
CA MET A 266 13.80 2.76 -13.64
C MET A 266 14.62 3.95 -14.16
N GLY A 267 14.20 5.20 -13.94
CA GLY A 267 14.92 6.38 -14.45
C GLY A 267 14.81 6.56 -15.96
N VAL A 268 13.64 6.29 -16.54
CA VAL A 268 13.33 6.43 -17.97
C VAL A 268 12.28 7.55 -18.16
N PRO A 269 12.66 8.83 -18.01
CA PRO A 269 11.72 9.95 -18.02
C PRO A 269 11.01 10.12 -19.37
N GLU A 270 11.62 9.70 -20.48
CA GLU A 270 11.03 9.83 -21.81
C GLU A 270 9.74 9.02 -21.95
N VAL A 271 9.67 7.83 -21.34
CA VAL A 271 8.42 7.03 -21.32
C VAL A 271 7.39 7.69 -20.40
N VAL A 272 7.82 8.27 -19.28
CA VAL A 272 6.96 9.00 -18.34
C VAL A 272 6.31 10.21 -19.02
N ASP A 273 7.07 10.99 -19.77
CA ASP A 273 6.58 12.16 -20.51
C ASP A 273 5.49 11.77 -21.52
N TRP A 274 5.64 10.64 -22.21
CA TRP A 274 4.62 10.13 -23.13
C TRP A 274 3.36 9.64 -22.43
N ILE A 275 3.50 9.01 -21.27
CA ILE A 275 2.35 8.61 -20.44
C ILE A 275 1.60 9.85 -19.92
N ASP A 276 2.32 10.86 -19.45
CA ASP A 276 1.73 12.11 -18.95
C ASP A 276 1.06 12.90 -20.08
N TRP A 277 1.69 12.95 -21.25
CA TRP A 277 1.09 13.54 -22.44
C TRP A 277 -0.24 12.87 -22.83
N LEU A 278 -0.40 11.56 -22.66
CA LEU A 278 -1.69 10.89 -22.94
C LEU A 278 -2.77 11.23 -21.92
N ARG A 279 -2.39 11.63 -20.70
CA ARG A 279 -3.31 11.95 -19.60
C ARG A 279 -3.70 13.42 -19.56
N ALA A 280 -2.83 14.32 -20.02
CA ALA A 280 -3.09 15.75 -20.06
C ALA A 280 -4.01 16.13 -21.24
N THR A 281 -4.90 17.11 -21.03
CA THR A 281 -5.84 17.57 -22.05
C THR A 281 -5.18 18.46 -23.12
N ASP A 282 -4.15 19.24 -22.77
CA ASP A 282 -3.60 20.31 -23.62
C ASP A 282 -2.06 20.40 -23.71
N ASP A 283 -1.32 19.30 -23.44
CA ASP A 283 0.15 19.33 -23.55
C ASP A 283 0.71 19.12 -24.96
N VAL A 284 1.83 19.79 -25.25
CA VAL A 284 2.67 19.60 -26.45
C VAL A 284 3.27 18.19 -26.43
N ALA A 285 3.25 17.51 -27.59
CA ALA A 285 3.80 16.17 -27.70
C ALA A 285 5.30 16.13 -27.35
N PRO A 286 5.75 15.14 -26.53
CA PRO A 286 7.17 14.97 -26.20
C PRO A 286 8.03 14.66 -27.44
N LYS A 287 9.36 14.70 -27.25
CA LYS A 287 10.31 14.37 -28.32
C LYS A 287 10.15 12.92 -28.76
N ARG A 288 10.16 12.70 -30.08
CA ARG A 288 9.97 11.38 -30.73
C ARG A 288 11.25 10.56 -30.86
N GLU A 289 12.25 10.83 -30.03
CA GLU A 289 13.53 10.14 -30.09
C GLU A 289 13.39 8.71 -29.53
N PRO A 290 14.03 7.70 -30.14
CA PRO A 290 14.07 6.36 -29.57
C PRO A 290 14.75 6.35 -28.20
N VAL A 291 14.13 5.66 -27.25
CA VAL A 291 14.57 5.49 -25.87
C VAL A 291 15.31 4.16 -25.74
N PRO A 292 16.62 4.17 -25.45
CA PRO A 292 17.39 2.94 -25.26
C PRO A 292 17.19 2.33 -23.88
N LEU A 293 16.99 1.01 -23.83
CA LEU A 293 16.86 0.19 -22.64
C LEU A 293 17.85 -0.98 -22.73
N LEU A 294 18.60 -1.24 -21.67
CA LEU A 294 19.49 -2.40 -21.57
C LEU A 294 18.67 -3.66 -21.28
N ARG A 295 18.93 -4.71 -22.05
CA ARG A 295 18.37 -6.05 -21.86
C ARG A 295 19.32 -6.90 -21.04
N LEU A 296 18.88 -7.35 -19.87
CA LEU A 296 19.68 -8.06 -18.88
C LEU A 296 19.07 -9.42 -18.58
N GLN A 297 19.87 -10.49 -18.61
CA GLN A 297 19.45 -11.78 -18.08
C GLN A 297 19.82 -11.90 -16.60
N TYR A 298 18.83 -12.11 -15.74
CA TYR A 298 19.02 -12.23 -14.29
C TYR A 298 18.07 -13.29 -13.70
N ALA A 299 18.57 -14.16 -12.83
CA ALA A 299 17.78 -15.23 -12.20
C ALA A 299 16.93 -16.07 -13.19
N GLY A 300 17.48 -16.38 -14.37
CA GLY A 300 16.78 -17.17 -15.41
C GLY A 300 15.72 -16.41 -16.21
N ARG A 301 15.47 -15.13 -15.91
CA ARG A 301 14.53 -14.25 -16.64
C ARG A 301 15.29 -13.17 -17.40
N ILE A 302 14.58 -12.48 -18.28
CA ILE A 302 15.10 -11.34 -19.03
C ILE A 302 14.36 -10.09 -18.57
N TYR A 303 15.13 -9.04 -18.30
CA TYR A 303 14.65 -7.75 -17.82
C TYR A 303 15.13 -6.64 -18.74
N LEU A 304 14.35 -5.56 -18.80
CA LEU A 304 14.70 -4.29 -19.41
C LEU A 304 14.97 -3.28 -18.29
N THR A 305 16.01 -2.49 -18.45
CA THR A 305 16.36 -1.41 -17.51
C THR A 305 16.91 -0.20 -18.26
N SER A 306 16.89 0.99 -17.66
CA SER A 306 17.78 2.06 -18.10
C SER A 306 19.25 1.63 -17.88
N VAL A 307 20.24 2.44 -18.28
CA VAL A 307 21.63 2.26 -17.83
C VAL A 307 21.87 3.23 -16.67
N PRO A 308 22.50 2.83 -15.54
CA PRO A 308 22.70 3.72 -14.42
C PRO A 308 23.97 4.55 -14.66
N TRP A 309 23.92 5.81 -14.27
CA TRP A 309 25.12 6.63 -14.14
C TRP A 309 26.02 6.06 -13.03
N VAL A 310 26.96 5.19 -13.40
CA VAL A 310 28.08 4.82 -12.53
C VAL A 310 29.11 5.93 -12.62
N GLN A 311 28.96 6.92 -11.75
CA GLN A 311 30.12 7.56 -11.12
C GLN A 311 29.98 7.42 -9.60
N ARG A 312 29.87 6.17 -9.16
CA ARG A 312 30.22 5.74 -7.79
C ARG A 312 31.28 4.65 -7.94
N SER A 313 32.37 4.83 -7.22
CA SER A 313 33.72 4.29 -7.42
C SER A 313 33.91 2.77 -7.30
N GLY A 314 33.04 1.93 -7.88
CA GLY A 314 33.13 0.48 -7.67
C GLY A 314 32.38 -0.47 -8.62
N ALA A 315 31.84 -0.01 -9.77
CA ALA A 315 31.34 -0.97 -10.75
C ALA A 315 32.49 -1.63 -11.52
N PRO A 316 32.46 -2.95 -11.79
CA PRO A 316 33.50 -3.60 -12.56
C PRO A 316 33.46 -3.12 -14.03
N PRO A 317 34.59 -2.64 -14.60
CA PRO A 317 34.65 -2.12 -15.97
C PRO A 317 34.13 -3.13 -17.02
N TRP A 318 34.43 -4.41 -16.84
CA TRP A 318 34.16 -5.51 -17.78
C TRP A 318 32.69 -5.82 -18.03
N TRP A 319 31.76 -5.35 -17.20
CA TRP A 319 30.37 -5.80 -17.27
C TRP A 319 29.56 -5.22 -18.44
N ILE A 320 29.99 -4.06 -18.95
CA ILE A 320 29.33 -3.32 -20.04
C ILE A 320 30.29 -3.04 -21.21
N GLU A 321 31.49 -3.64 -21.18
CA GLU A 321 32.54 -3.38 -22.17
C GLU A 321 32.11 -3.73 -23.60
N GLU A 322 31.29 -4.77 -23.77
CA GLU A 322 30.75 -5.19 -25.08
C GLU A 322 29.76 -4.17 -25.70
N PHE A 323 29.32 -3.14 -24.95
CA PHE A 323 28.36 -2.14 -25.42
C PHE A 323 28.98 -0.78 -25.77
N PHE A 324 30.29 -0.58 -25.55
CA PHE A 324 30.96 0.68 -25.89
C PHE A 324 30.88 1.00 -27.39
N ASP A 325 30.88 -0.03 -28.25
CA ASP A 325 30.79 0.12 -29.71
C ASP A 325 29.34 0.24 -30.22
N HIS A 326 28.33 0.12 -29.33
CA HIS A 326 26.93 0.20 -29.72
C HIS A 326 26.55 1.63 -30.14
N PRO A 327 25.87 1.86 -31.29
CA PRO A 327 25.64 3.19 -31.84
C PRO A 327 24.85 4.13 -30.90
N TYR A 328 24.08 3.57 -29.97
CA TYR A 328 23.28 4.31 -28.99
C TYR A 328 23.91 4.43 -27.59
N TRP A 329 25.14 3.93 -27.41
CA TRP A 329 25.88 4.00 -26.13
C TRP A 329 25.96 5.43 -25.57
N TRP A 330 26.29 6.39 -26.42
CA TRP A 330 26.44 7.79 -26.06
C TRP A 330 25.15 8.46 -25.57
N ARG A 331 23.98 7.94 -25.98
CA ARG A 331 22.68 8.44 -25.50
C ARG A 331 22.37 7.93 -24.10
N MET A 332 22.67 6.66 -23.83
CA MET A 332 22.57 6.08 -22.48
C MET A 332 23.51 6.78 -21.48
N ALA A 333 24.60 7.39 -21.97
CA ALA A 333 25.58 8.11 -21.17
C ALA A 333 25.27 9.61 -20.91
N ARG A 334 24.18 10.19 -21.44
CA ARG A 334 24.06 11.65 -21.63
C ARG A 334 23.33 12.49 -20.56
N HIS A 335 22.90 11.93 -19.43
CA HIS A 335 22.16 12.71 -18.41
C HIS A 335 23.02 13.13 -17.20
N PRO A 336 23.18 14.45 -16.93
CA PRO A 336 23.98 14.93 -15.81
C PRO A 336 23.14 15.57 -14.67
N HIS A 337 23.69 15.50 -13.46
CA HIS A 337 23.43 16.32 -12.26
C HIS A 337 22.47 15.80 -11.17
N VAL A 338 22.99 14.94 -10.28
CA VAL A 338 22.71 15.02 -8.84
C VAL A 338 24.03 14.78 -8.09
N ARG A 339 24.54 15.79 -7.36
CA ARG A 339 25.64 15.62 -6.42
C ARG A 339 25.14 14.80 -5.23
N ALA A 340 25.68 13.60 -5.04
CA ALA A 340 25.46 12.81 -3.83
C ALA A 340 26.78 12.63 -3.08
N SER A 341 26.75 12.99 -1.80
CA SER A 341 27.80 12.81 -0.81
C SER A 341 28.16 11.34 -0.59
N GLN A 342 29.43 11.11 -0.25
CA GLN A 342 30.01 9.82 0.07
C GLN A 342 29.35 9.16 1.29
N ARG A 343 28.85 7.93 1.13
CA ARG A 343 28.95 6.87 2.14
C ARG A 343 29.12 5.51 1.45
N GLN A 344 30.11 4.75 1.90
CA GLN A 344 30.46 3.42 1.42
C GLN A 344 29.44 2.35 1.89
N ALA A 345 29.19 1.41 0.97
CA ALA A 345 28.83 0.00 1.15
C ALA A 345 27.49 -0.41 1.83
N ALA A 346 26.50 -0.76 1.00
CA ALA A 346 25.69 -1.99 1.07
C ALA A 346 24.74 -2.06 -0.16
N GLY A 347 24.83 -3.13 -0.99
CA GLY A 347 23.86 -3.56 -2.00
C GLY A 347 23.40 -2.54 -3.07
N LEU A 348 23.94 -2.62 -4.29
CA LEU A 348 23.43 -1.85 -5.43
C LEU A 348 22.10 -2.46 -5.91
N ALA A 349 20.98 -2.01 -5.35
CA ALA A 349 19.66 -2.43 -5.79
C ALA A 349 19.24 -1.66 -7.06
N TRP A 350 18.78 -2.36 -8.10
CA TRP A 350 18.45 -1.78 -9.41
C TRP A 350 17.05 -2.17 -9.89
N PHE A 351 16.22 -1.17 -10.20
CA PHE A 351 14.91 -1.37 -10.81
C PHE A 351 15.02 -1.78 -12.28
N ALA A 352 14.35 -2.87 -12.63
CA ALA A 352 14.21 -3.36 -13.98
C ALA A 352 12.77 -3.88 -14.19
N ILE A 353 12.29 -3.97 -15.42
CA ILE A 353 10.97 -4.55 -15.74
C ILE A 353 11.17 -5.83 -16.54
N GLU A 354 10.40 -6.87 -16.25
CA GLU A 354 10.45 -8.13 -17.00
C GLU A 354 10.15 -7.87 -18.48
N GLU A 355 10.97 -8.44 -19.37
CA GLU A 355 10.98 -8.11 -20.80
C GLU A 355 9.61 -8.24 -21.45
N LYS A 356 8.91 -9.36 -21.24
CA LYS A 356 7.61 -9.59 -21.85
C LYS A 356 6.60 -8.55 -21.39
N GLY A 357 6.56 -8.28 -20.07
CA GLY A 357 5.65 -7.28 -19.50
C GLY A 357 5.94 -5.87 -19.99
N GLY A 358 7.22 -5.47 -19.94
CA GLY A 358 7.67 -4.17 -20.41
C GLY A 358 7.43 -3.97 -21.90
N THR A 359 7.75 -4.97 -22.74
CA THR A 359 7.57 -4.88 -24.20
C THR A 359 6.10 -4.84 -24.60
N GLU A 360 5.23 -5.65 -23.98
CA GLU A 360 3.79 -5.60 -24.25
C GLU A 360 3.19 -4.23 -23.88
N PHE A 361 3.58 -3.67 -22.74
CA PHE A 361 3.16 -2.32 -22.36
C PHE A 361 3.67 -1.26 -23.33
N LEU A 362 4.97 -1.25 -23.62
CA LEU A 362 5.60 -0.23 -24.47
C LEU A 362 5.03 -0.26 -25.90
N ASN A 363 4.75 -1.44 -26.44
CA ASN A 363 4.06 -1.58 -27.73
C ASN A 363 2.61 -1.10 -27.67
N GLY A 364 1.91 -1.40 -26.58
CA GLY A 364 0.58 -0.89 -26.31
C GLY A 364 0.54 0.63 -26.23
N LEU A 365 1.51 1.23 -25.53
CA LEU A 365 1.69 2.67 -25.42
C LEU A 365 1.91 3.29 -26.80
N SER A 366 2.80 2.73 -27.63
CA SER A 366 3.03 3.21 -28.99
C SER A 366 1.80 3.07 -29.90
N ALA A 367 0.98 2.03 -29.70
CA ALA A 367 -0.29 1.89 -30.41
C ALA A 367 -1.26 3.03 -30.06
N VAL A 368 -1.37 3.39 -28.78
CA VAL A 368 -2.22 4.51 -28.33
C VAL A 368 -1.71 5.85 -28.83
N ILE A 369 -0.40 6.06 -28.83
CA ILE A 369 0.21 7.29 -29.35
C ILE A 369 -0.11 7.45 -30.84
N ARG A 370 -0.04 6.37 -31.64
CA ARG A 370 -0.39 6.39 -33.07
C ARG A 370 -1.88 6.65 -33.32
N SER A 371 -2.77 6.02 -32.55
CA SER A 371 -4.22 6.20 -32.71
C SER A 371 -4.73 7.55 -32.17
N GLY A 372 -3.91 8.24 -31.40
CA GLY A 372 -4.21 9.53 -30.78
C GLY A 372 -5.06 9.42 -29.51
N ARG A 373 -5.01 10.46 -28.66
CA ARG A 373 -5.64 10.52 -27.33
C ARG A 373 -7.12 10.09 -27.29
N ARG A 374 -7.86 10.29 -28.39
CA ARG A 374 -9.32 10.01 -28.49
C ARG A 374 -9.66 8.53 -28.68
N GLN A 375 -8.68 7.68 -28.99
CA GLN A 375 -8.86 6.25 -29.26
C GLN A 375 -8.15 5.38 -28.21
N MET A 376 -8.10 5.86 -26.97
CA MET A 376 -7.51 5.12 -25.87
C MET A 376 -8.36 3.87 -25.56
N PRO A 377 -7.76 2.65 -25.53
CA PRO A 377 -8.49 1.45 -25.17
C PRO A 377 -8.97 1.55 -23.72
N SER A 378 -10.08 0.90 -23.38
CA SER A 378 -10.59 0.84 -22.01
C SER A 378 -9.69 0.03 -21.07
N SER A 379 -8.92 -0.91 -21.62
CA SER A 379 -8.06 -1.80 -20.85
C SER A 379 -6.81 -2.23 -21.64
N PHE A 380 -5.72 -2.49 -20.93
CA PHE A 380 -4.55 -3.21 -21.44
C PHE A 380 -4.52 -4.64 -20.91
N VAL A 381 -4.30 -5.60 -21.80
CA VAL A 381 -4.00 -6.98 -21.41
C VAL A 381 -2.49 -7.09 -21.31
N LEU A 382 -1.97 -7.28 -20.11
CA LEU A 382 -0.53 -7.43 -19.85
C LEU A 382 -0.25 -8.76 -19.14
N PRO A 383 0.96 -9.32 -19.27
CA PRO A 383 1.34 -10.52 -18.56
C PRO A 383 1.40 -10.20 -17.07
N THR A 384 0.84 -11.09 -16.26
CA THR A 384 0.97 -11.05 -14.80
C THR A 384 2.10 -11.98 -14.39
N PHE A 385 2.96 -11.52 -13.48
CA PHE A 385 4.07 -12.31 -12.96
C PHE A 385 3.80 -12.72 -11.51
N ASP A 386 4.23 -13.92 -11.14
CA ASP A 386 4.23 -14.34 -9.74
C ASP A 386 5.26 -13.50 -8.97
N PRO A 387 4.87 -12.84 -7.87
CA PRO A 387 5.81 -12.05 -7.09
C PRO A 387 6.85 -12.97 -6.45
N VAL A 388 8.09 -12.50 -6.45
CA VAL A 388 9.23 -13.16 -5.79
C VAL A 388 9.81 -12.17 -4.79
N GLY A 389 10.13 -12.59 -3.57
CA GLY A 389 10.68 -11.70 -2.54
C GLY A 389 12.14 -12.00 -2.23
N PHE A 390 12.82 -11.04 -1.59
CA PHE A 390 14.05 -11.32 -0.87
C PHE A 390 13.82 -12.47 0.11
N GLY A 391 14.68 -13.49 0.09
CA GLY A 391 14.56 -14.63 1.00
C GLY A 391 14.53 -14.15 2.45
N PHE A 392 13.35 -14.13 3.05
CA PHE A 392 13.21 -13.92 4.49
C PHE A 392 13.80 -15.16 5.16
N LEU A 393 14.83 -14.96 5.97
CA LEU A 393 15.25 -15.95 6.96
C LEU A 393 14.07 -16.12 7.93
N ASP A 394 13.21 -17.09 7.66
CA ASP A 394 12.21 -17.54 8.63
C ASP A 394 12.95 -17.96 9.91
N GLY A 395 12.50 -17.39 11.04
CA GLY A 395 12.98 -17.73 12.36
C GLY A 395 12.80 -19.23 12.63
N ASP A 396 13.74 -19.79 13.39
CA ASP A 396 13.94 -21.21 13.68
C ASP A 396 14.58 -22.07 12.58
N ARG A 397 15.87 -21.80 12.32
CA ARG A 397 16.91 -22.84 12.24
C ARG A 397 18.30 -22.19 12.32
N VAL A 398 19.06 -22.67 13.32
CA VAL A 398 20.52 -22.74 13.52
C VAL A 398 21.41 -21.79 12.70
N ALA A 399 22.34 -21.16 13.43
CA ALA A 399 23.51 -20.42 12.94
C ALA A 399 24.16 -21.03 11.67
N PRO A 400 24.83 -20.21 10.84
CA PRO A 400 25.20 -20.57 9.49
C PRO A 400 26.28 -21.66 9.49
N ASP A 401 25.87 -22.90 9.30
CA ASP A 401 26.77 -23.89 8.74
C ASP A 401 27.07 -23.51 7.30
N VAL A 402 28.37 -23.47 7.04
CA VAL A 402 29.06 -23.29 5.76
C VAL A 402 28.20 -23.79 4.60
N ARG A 403 27.57 -22.86 3.87
CA ARG A 403 26.93 -23.16 2.58
C ARG A 403 28.01 -23.21 1.52
N ASP A 404 28.06 -24.34 0.81
CA ASP A 404 28.93 -24.60 -0.34
C ASP A 404 29.00 -23.40 -1.31
N GLU A 405 30.19 -23.15 -1.85
CA GLU A 405 30.50 -22.07 -2.79
C GLU A 405 29.72 -22.11 -4.12
N GLY A 406 28.88 -23.13 -4.34
CA GLY A 406 28.13 -23.38 -5.58
C GLY A 406 26.69 -22.87 -5.65
N ASP A 407 26.06 -22.45 -4.55
CA ASP A 407 24.62 -22.08 -4.56
C ASP A 407 24.33 -20.75 -3.84
N ARG A 408 24.87 -19.66 -4.39
CA ARG A 408 24.45 -18.31 -4.00
C ARG A 408 23.10 -18.04 -4.66
N SER A 409 21.98 -18.11 -3.97
CA SER A 409 20.67 -17.69 -4.51
C SER A 409 20.70 -16.25 -5.04
N TYR A 410 20.14 -15.99 -6.23
CA TYR A 410 20.01 -14.61 -6.75
C TYR A 410 19.19 -13.74 -5.78
N ASN A 411 19.63 -12.50 -5.56
CA ASN A 411 18.96 -11.56 -4.65
C ASN A 411 18.05 -10.64 -5.48
N TYR A 412 16.73 -10.83 -5.47
CA TYR A 412 15.80 -9.92 -6.14
C TYR A 412 14.40 -9.98 -5.53
N THR A 413 13.64 -8.90 -5.74
CA THR A 413 12.18 -8.89 -5.54
C THR A 413 11.51 -8.61 -6.88
N GLN A 414 10.51 -9.38 -7.27
CA GLN A 414 9.68 -9.19 -8.45
C GLN A 414 8.25 -8.87 -8.02
N PHE A 415 7.67 -7.84 -8.64
CA PHE A 415 6.31 -7.38 -8.45
C PHE A 415 5.40 -7.96 -9.54
N ARG A 416 4.11 -7.97 -9.25
CA ARG A 416 3.08 -8.63 -10.07
C ARG A 416 2.94 -8.03 -11.48
N ASP A 417 3.22 -6.74 -11.61
CA ASP A 417 3.21 -5.96 -12.84
C ASP A 417 4.50 -6.08 -13.66
N GLY A 418 5.42 -6.95 -13.23
CA GLY A 418 6.67 -7.23 -13.92
C GLY A 418 7.82 -6.33 -13.49
N LEU A 419 7.62 -5.29 -12.68
CA LEU A 419 8.73 -4.55 -12.08
C LEU A 419 9.55 -5.50 -11.19
N ALA A 420 10.85 -5.29 -11.09
CA ALA A 420 11.73 -6.03 -10.21
C ALA A 420 12.81 -5.10 -9.63
N LEU A 421 13.19 -5.37 -8.39
CA LEU A 421 14.35 -4.80 -7.72
C LEU A 421 15.45 -5.86 -7.64
N LEU A 422 16.50 -5.70 -8.44
CA LEU A 422 17.64 -6.61 -8.52
C LEU A 422 18.71 -6.19 -7.49
N GLY A 423 19.00 -7.02 -6.50
CA GLY A 423 19.93 -6.70 -5.41
C GLY A 423 21.41 -6.80 -5.76
N ASP A 424 21.77 -7.52 -6.82
CA ASP A 424 23.13 -7.60 -7.37
C ASP A 424 23.09 -7.69 -8.90
N PRO A 425 22.69 -6.60 -9.59
CA PRO A 425 22.42 -6.65 -11.02
C PRO A 425 23.65 -7.05 -11.86
N PHE A 426 24.87 -6.78 -11.37
CA PHE A 426 26.15 -7.15 -11.99
C PHE A 426 26.35 -8.67 -12.14
N ARG A 427 25.60 -9.47 -11.38
CA ARG A 427 25.55 -10.92 -11.54
C ARG A 427 24.76 -11.36 -12.77
N GLY A 428 23.90 -10.49 -13.29
CA GLY A 428 23.20 -10.73 -14.55
C GLY A 428 24.10 -10.58 -15.76
N ARG A 429 23.77 -11.26 -16.85
CA ARG A 429 24.47 -11.11 -18.13
C ARG A 429 23.74 -10.09 -18.99
N ALA A 430 24.36 -8.95 -19.26
CA ALA A 430 23.85 -8.02 -20.25
C ALA A 430 23.82 -8.72 -21.62
N ARG A 431 22.72 -8.56 -22.36
CA ARG A 431 22.45 -9.33 -23.59
C ARG A 431 22.43 -8.44 -24.82
N ASP A 432 21.73 -7.32 -24.75
CA ASP A 432 21.52 -6.44 -25.89
C ASP A 432 20.99 -5.06 -25.45
N VAL A 433 20.84 -4.13 -26.38
CA VAL A 433 20.08 -2.88 -26.21
C VAL A 433 18.78 -2.97 -26.99
N VAL A 434 17.69 -2.62 -26.34
CA VAL A 434 16.35 -2.53 -26.91
C VAL A 434 16.00 -1.06 -27.05
N LEU A 435 15.48 -0.67 -28.21
CA LEU A 435 15.00 0.69 -28.47
C LEU A 435 13.48 0.71 -28.42
N TRP A 436 12.91 1.64 -27.67
CA TRP A 436 11.50 1.96 -27.75
C TRP A 436 11.29 3.29 -28.47
N SER A 437 10.33 3.34 -29.40
CA SER A 437 9.90 4.59 -30.01
C SER A 437 8.39 4.77 -29.86
N ALA A 438 7.99 6.02 -29.64
CA ALA A 438 6.59 6.41 -29.47
C ALA A 438 5.68 5.95 -30.64
N GLU A 439 6.21 5.88 -31.86
CA GLU A 439 5.45 5.50 -33.05
C GLU A 439 5.77 4.09 -33.57
N GLY A 440 6.98 3.58 -33.31
CA GLY A 440 7.45 2.29 -33.83
C GLY A 440 7.36 1.13 -32.84
N GLY A 441 7.09 1.40 -31.57
CA GLY A 441 7.12 0.36 -30.53
C GLY A 441 8.54 -0.04 -30.18
N VAL A 442 8.67 -1.27 -29.67
CA VAL A 442 9.93 -1.86 -29.21
C VAL A 442 10.62 -2.60 -30.35
N SER A 443 11.90 -2.35 -30.56
CA SER A 443 12.77 -3.05 -31.51
C SER A 443 14.13 -3.35 -30.89
N LEU A 444 14.80 -4.41 -31.32
CA LEU A 444 16.21 -4.62 -30.98
C LEU A 444 17.06 -3.52 -31.63
N GLY A 445 17.99 -2.93 -30.88
CA GLY A 445 18.98 -2.01 -31.42
C GLY A 445 19.90 -2.77 -32.37
N GLN A 446 19.94 -2.36 -33.63
CA GLN A 446 20.92 -2.85 -34.60
C GLN A 446 22.15 -1.94 -34.62
#